data_AF-A0A932UJE6-F1
#
_entry.id   AF-A0A932UJE6-F1
#
_cell.length_a   1.000
_cell.length_b   1.000
_cell.length_c   1.000
_cell.angle_alpha   90.00
_cell.angle_beta   90.00
_cell.angle_gamma   90.00
#
_symmetry.space_group_name_H-M   'P 1'
#
loop_
_entity.id
_entity.type
_entity.pdbx_description
1 polymer ?
#
loop_
_entity_poly.entity_id
_entity_poly.type
_entity_poly.pdbx_seq_one_letter_code
_entity_poly.pdbx_strand_id
1 'polypeptide(L)'
;MSWLGLLLLPLIVIDALTGLVLWIFFDLRLRLPDDAARAVLAVLSALRLPHFLDQPVQADIHIWVGLVSIPLLVVKSWATWPMLRHWRPPRTDDLDRALDRALAWAMPVLFAAIFVSGLLVYVRWTPGGRDFWLESHLWLSFLAVVPILYHLWRYLPLALRVVAWAARRPTANRVPR
;
A
#
# COMPACT_ATOMS: atom_id res chain seq x y z
N MET A 1 8.25 -7.42 17.27
CA MET A 1 7.16 -7.19 16.29
C MET A 1 7.34 -5.94 15.39
N SER A 2 8.35 -5.08 15.60
CA SER A 2 8.60 -3.90 14.75
C SER A 2 9.14 -4.24 13.35
N TRP A 3 9.98 -5.26 13.23
CA TRP A 3 10.68 -5.60 11.99
C TRP A 3 9.76 -6.03 10.84
N LEU A 4 8.67 -6.74 11.13
CA LEU A 4 7.76 -7.22 10.09
C LEU A 4 7.02 -6.07 9.38
N GLY A 5 6.74 -4.98 10.09
CA GLY A 5 6.20 -3.76 9.47
C GLY A 5 7.23 -3.05 8.59
N LEU A 6 8.51 -3.06 8.99
CA LEU A 6 9.60 -2.49 8.20
C LEU A 6 9.89 -3.31 6.93
N LEU A 7 9.77 -4.64 7.01
CA LEU A 7 9.91 -5.53 5.86
C LEU A 7 8.75 -5.38 4.85
N LEU A 8 7.54 -5.13 5.35
CA LEU A 8 6.37 -4.88 4.51
C LEU A 8 6.42 -3.52 3.80
N LEU A 9 7.06 -2.52 4.40
CA LEU A 9 7.10 -1.16 3.86
C LEU A 9 7.62 -1.09 2.40
N PRO A 10 8.80 -1.63 2.05
CA PRO A 10 9.27 -1.58 0.65
C PRO A 10 8.34 -2.33 -0.30
N LEU A 11 7.76 -3.46 0.12
CA LEU A 11 6.81 -4.22 -0.70
C LEU A 11 5.55 -3.39 -0.97
N ILE A 12 4.96 -2.80 0.06
CA ILE A 12 3.77 -1.94 -0.06
C ILE A 12 4.06 -0.72 -0.96
N VAL A 13 5.26 -0.12 -0.84
CA VAL A 13 5.64 1.00 -1.69
C VAL A 13 5.77 0.58 -3.15
N ILE A 14 6.44 -0.54 -3.44
CA ILE A 14 6.57 -1.05 -4.81
C ILE A 14 5.19 -1.41 -5.37
N ASP A 15 4.35 -2.08 -4.58
CA ASP A 15 2.99 -2.48 -4.95
C ASP A 15 2.12 -1.26 -5.27
N ALA A 16 2.14 -0.25 -4.41
CA ALA A 16 1.38 0.99 -4.60
C ALA A 16 1.87 1.80 -5.81
N LEU A 17 3.19 1.87 -6.04
CA LEU A 17 3.75 2.58 -7.18
C LEU A 17 3.44 1.88 -8.51
N THR A 18 3.65 0.57 -8.58
CA THR A 18 3.33 -0.22 -9.78
C THR A 18 1.82 -0.20 -10.07
N GLY A 19 0.98 -0.35 -9.04
CA GLY A 19 -0.47 -0.21 -9.14
C GLY A 19 -0.91 1.19 -9.58
N LEU A 20 -0.30 2.26 -9.06
CA LEU A 20 -0.58 3.63 -9.47
C LEU A 20 -0.22 3.86 -10.95
N VAL A 21 0.93 3.36 -11.39
CA VAL A 21 1.34 3.44 -12.80
C VAL A 21 0.33 2.71 -13.69
N LEU A 22 -0.08 1.50 -13.33
CA LEU A 22 -1.09 0.74 -14.07
C LEU A 22 -2.43 1.47 -14.08
N TRP A 23 -2.88 2.01 -12.95
CA TRP A 23 -4.12 2.78 -12.86
C TRP A 23 -4.08 4.02 -13.74
N ILE A 24 -2.99 4.80 -13.69
CA ILE A 24 -2.73 5.94 -14.57
C ILE A 24 -2.86 5.50 -16.03
N PHE A 25 -2.24 4.40 -16.43
CA PHE A 25 -2.32 3.92 -17.81
C PHE A 25 -3.72 3.46 -18.24
N PHE A 26 -4.44 2.72 -17.37
CA PHE A 26 -5.79 2.26 -17.67
C PHE A 26 -6.79 3.43 -17.67
N ASP A 27 -6.76 4.28 -16.65
CA ASP A 27 -7.73 5.37 -16.47
C ASP A 27 -7.46 6.55 -17.41
N LEU A 28 -6.20 6.95 -17.64
CA LEU A 28 -5.89 7.99 -18.63
C LEU A 28 -6.30 7.59 -20.04
N ARG A 29 -6.08 6.33 -20.45
CA ARG A 29 -6.53 5.86 -21.77
C ARG A 29 -8.04 5.85 -21.91
N LEU A 30 -8.77 5.63 -20.81
CA LEU A 30 -10.22 5.54 -20.85
C LEU A 30 -10.90 6.91 -20.76
N ARG A 31 -10.25 7.92 -20.16
CA ARG A 31 -10.87 9.22 -19.86
C ARG A 31 -10.31 10.42 -20.61
N LEU A 32 -9.08 10.36 -21.12
CA LEU A 32 -8.51 11.47 -21.88
C LEU A 32 -8.77 11.32 -23.38
N PRO A 33 -8.96 12.44 -24.10
CA PRO A 33 -8.80 12.48 -25.55
C PRO A 33 -7.42 11.92 -25.99
N ASP A 34 -7.37 11.23 -27.13
CA ASP A 34 -6.18 10.52 -27.62
C ASP A 34 -4.93 11.41 -27.77
N ASP A 35 -5.11 12.70 -28.08
CA ASP A 35 -4.05 13.70 -28.15
C ASP A 35 -3.48 14.04 -26.77
N ALA A 36 -4.33 14.21 -25.75
CA ALA A 36 -3.90 14.45 -24.38
C ALA A 36 -3.19 13.22 -23.77
N ALA A 37 -3.71 12.02 -24.01
CA ALA A 37 -3.06 10.77 -23.58
C ALA A 37 -1.66 10.64 -24.20
N ARG A 38 -1.52 10.92 -25.50
CA ARG A 38 -0.22 10.91 -26.21
C ARG A 38 0.75 11.95 -25.66
N ALA A 39 0.28 13.15 -25.33
CA ALA A 39 1.11 14.20 -24.73
C ALA A 39 1.68 13.78 -23.37
N VAL A 40 0.85 13.19 -22.49
CA VAL A 40 1.30 12.67 -21.19
C VAL A 40 2.32 11.55 -21.36
N LEU A 41 2.05 10.59 -22.25
CA LEU A 41 2.99 9.52 -22.61
C LEU A 41 4.33 10.05 -23.13
N ALA A 42 4.31 11.11 -23.95
CA ALA A 42 5.51 11.74 -24.48
C ALA A 42 6.35 12.39 -23.36
N VAL A 43 5.71 13.10 -22.43
CA VAL A 43 6.38 13.68 -21.26
C VAL A 43 7.01 12.58 -20.39
N LEU A 44 6.25 11.52 -20.08
CA LEU A 44 6.75 10.40 -19.29
C LEU A 44 7.92 9.69 -19.97
N SER A 45 7.87 9.53 -21.30
CA SER A 45 8.95 8.94 -22.09
C SER A 45 10.20 9.81 -22.10
N ALA A 46 10.04 11.13 -22.14
CA ALA A 46 11.15 12.09 -22.10
C ALA A 46 11.93 12.07 -20.77
N LEU A 47 11.29 11.65 -19.67
CA LEU A 47 11.93 11.49 -18.36
C LEU A 47 12.89 10.30 -18.28
N ARG A 48 13.12 9.55 -19.39
CA ARG A 48 13.98 8.36 -19.45
C ARG A 48 13.62 7.31 -18.39
N LEU A 49 12.33 7.08 -18.23
CA LEU A 49 11.77 6.05 -17.36
C LEU A 49 11.25 4.84 -18.17
N PRO A 50 11.96 4.30 -19.19
CA PRO A 50 11.36 3.36 -20.14
C PRO A 50 10.86 2.08 -19.46
N HIS A 51 11.55 1.60 -18.43
CA HIS A 51 11.15 0.38 -17.69
C HIS A 51 9.97 0.61 -16.74
N PHE A 52 9.74 1.87 -16.35
CA PHE A 52 8.56 2.25 -15.57
C PHE A 52 7.30 2.36 -16.43
N LEU A 53 7.43 2.45 -17.76
CA LEU A 53 6.32 2.58 -18.70
C LEU A 53 5.96 1.26 -19.40
N ASP A 54 6.77 0.21 -19.21
CA ASP A 54 6.49 -1.13 -19.72
C ASP A 54 5.36 -1.78 -18.92
N GLN A 55 4.13 -1.68 -19.45
CA GLN A 55 2.91 -2.14 -18.78
C GLN A 55 2.96 -3.64 -18.40
N PRO A 56 3.38 -4.58 -19.30
CA PRO A 56 3.61 -5.96 -18.91
C PRO A 56 4.54 -6.12 -17.71
N VAL A 57 5.69 -5.44 -17.72
CA VAL A 57 6.67 -5.53 -16.61
C VAL A 57 6.08 -4.97 -15.32
N GLN A 58 5.38 -3.83 -15.37
CA GLN A 58 4.72 -3.25 -14.20
C GLN A 58 3.62 -4.17 -13.64
N ALA A 59 2.84 -4.81 -14.52
CA ALA A 59 1.82 -5.77 -14.14
C ALA A 59 2.43 -7.01 -13.46
N ASP A 60 3.50 -7.56 -14.02
CA ASP A 60 4.19 -8.72 -13.44
C ASP A 60 4.77 -8.37 -12.07
N ILE A 61 5.44 -7.21 -11.94
CA ILE A 61 5.97 -6.75 -10.65
C ILE A 61 4.84 -6.59 -9.64
N HIS A 62 3.75 -5.91 -10.01
CA HIS A 62 2.59 -5.71 -9.14
C HIS A 62 2.00 -7.04 -8.66
N ILE A 63 1.79 -7.99 -9.57
CA ILE A 63 1.26 -9.32 -9.25
C ILE A 63 2.20 -10.07 -8.29
N TRP A 64 3.50 -10.14 -8.60
CA TRP A 64 4.45 -10.89 -7.79
C TRP A 64 4.65 -10.29 -6.40
N VAL A 65 4.77 -8.96 -6.31
CA VAL A 65 4.88 -8.25 -5.04
C VAL A 65 3.60 -8.43 -4.22
N GLY A 66 2.43 -8.37 -4.87
CA GLY A 66 1.15 -8.66 -4.24
C GLY A 66 1.11 -10.07 -3.66
N LEU A 67 1.46 -11.09 -4.44
CA LEU A 67 1.49 -12.49 -4.00
C LEU A 67 2.44 -12.73 -2.82
N VAL A 68 3.63 -12.12 -2.84
CA VAL A 68 4.59 -12.19 -1.73
C VAL A 68 4.08 -11.45 -0.49
N SER A 69 3.30 -10.39 -0.67
CA SER A 69 2.75 -9.59 0.43
C SER A 69 1.62 -10.30 1.18
N ILE A 70 0.87 -11.19 0.52
CA ILE A 70 -0.24 -11.95 1.14
C ILE A 70 0.17 -12.66 2.44
N PRO A 71 1.14 -13.60 2.45
CA PRO A 71 1.51 -14.31 3.67
C PRO A 71 2.04 -13.37 4.77
N LEU A 72 2.79 -12.33 4.38
CA LEU A 72 3.31 -11.34 5.32
C LEU A 72 2.19 -10.53 5.98
N LEU A 73 1.17 -10.16 5.21
CA LEU A 73 0.01 -9.44 5.72
C LEU A 73 -0.90 -10.32 6.57
N VAL A 74 -1.04 -11.61 6.24
CA VAL A 74 -1.74 -12.58 7.10
C VAL A 74 -1.04 -12.66 8.46
N VAL A 75 0.29 -12.87 8.48
CA VAL A 75 1.07 -12.92 9.71
C VAL A 75 0.99 -11.59 10.47
N LYS A 76 1.08 -10.45 9.76
CA LYS A 76 0.95 -9.12 10.37
C LYS A 76 -0.42 -8.94 11.02
N SER A 77 -1.49 -9.28 10.32
CA SER A 77 -2.87 -9.12 10.78
C SER A 77 -3.16 -10.02 11.98
N TRP A 78 -2.67 -11.25 11.95
CA TRP A 78 -2.74 -12.16 13.09
C TRP A 78 -1.98 -11.60 14.30
N ALA A 79 -0.76 -11.11 14.08
CA ALA A 79 0.07 -10.50 15.12
C ALA A 79 -0.56 -9.24 15.75
N THR A 80 -1.25 -8.42 14.95
CA THR A 80 -1.90 -7.19 15.42
C THR A 80 -3.33 -7.42 15.90
N TRP A 81 -3.92 -8.59 15.69
CA TRP A 81 -5.30 -8.90 16.06
C TRP A 81 -5.64 -8.64 17.53
N PRO A 82 -4.81 -9.05 18.51
CA PRO A 82 -5.10 -8.76 19.92
C PRO A 82 -5.09 -7.27 20.21
N MET A 83 -4.21 -6.51 19.54
CA MET A 83 -4.15 -5.06 19.67
C MET A 83 -5.40 -4.42 19.08
N LEU A 84 -5.85 -4.79 17.89
CA LEU A 84 -7.07 -4.23 17.28
C LEU A 84 -8.32 -4.40 18.15
N ARG A 85 -8.42 -5.52 18.89
CA ARG A 85 -9.55 -5.80 19.79
C ARG A 85 -9.50 -5.02 21.10
N HIS A 86 -8.30 -4.86 21.69
CA HIS A 86 -8.14 -4.32 23.04
C HIS A 86 -7.54 -2.92 23.08
N TRP A 87 -7.24 -2.32 21.92
CA TRP A 87 -6.62 -1.02 21.87
C TRP A 87 -7.56 0.06 22.41
N ARG A 88 -7.02 0.77 23.40
CA ARG A 88 -7.61 1.96 24.02
C ARG A 88 -6.59 3.09 23.86
N PRO A 89 -6.85 4.09 23.00
CA PRO A 89 -5.98 5.24 22.89
C PRO A 89 -5.89 5.96 24.24
N PRO A 90 -4.70 6.31 24.75
CA PRO A 90 -4.59 7.12 25.95
C PRO A 90 -5.08 8.54 25.66
N ARG A 91 -6.09 9.02 26.39
CA ARG A 91 -6.48 10.45 26.49
C ARG A 91 -6.76 11.16 25.15
N THR A 92 -7.82 10.76 24.46
CA THR A 92 -8.38 11.43 23.27
C THR A 92 -9.89 11.56 23.44
N ASP A 93 -10.55 12.53 22.79
CA ASP A 93 -12.00 12.67 22.87
C ASP A 93 -12.74 11.44 22.30
N ASP A 94 -13.99 11.24 22.67
CA ASP A 94 -14.78 10.06 22.25
C ASP A 94 -14.84 9.88 20.72
N LEU A 95 -14.94 10.99 19.98
CA LEU A 95 -14.98 10.99 18.52
C LEU A 95 -13.64 10.53 17.91
N ASP A 96 -12.53 11.08 18.41
CA ASP A 96 -11.18 10.72 17.96
C ASP A 96 -10.91 9.24 18.19
N ARG A 97 -11.34 8.70 19.34
CA ARG A 97 -11.21 7.26 19.66
C ARG A 97 -12.01 6.39 18.69
N ALA A 98 -13.22 6.81 18.34
CA ALA A 98 -14.07 6.08 17.41
C ALA A 98 -13.45 6.07 15.99
N LEU A 99 -12.96 7.22 15.53
CA LEU A 99 -12.28 7.35 14.23
C LEU A 99 -10.99 6.53 14.18
N ASP A 100 -10.15 6.64 15.21
CA ASP A 100 -8.91 5.88 15.38
C ASP A 100 -9.19 4.37 15.26
N ARG A 101 -10.23 3.89 15.94
CA ARG A 101 -10.64 2.48 15.90
C ARG A 101 -11.19 2.10 14.52
N ALA A 102 -12.06 2.92 13.94
CA ALA A 102 -12.66 2.65 12.64
C ALA A 102 -11.59 2.51 11.54
N LEU A 103 -10.64 3.45 11.48
CA LEU A 103 -9.56 3.42 10.49
C LEU A 103 -8.55 2.31 10.75
N ALA A 104 -8.28 1.96 12.02
CA ALA A 104 -7.45 0.81 12.36
C ALA A 104 -8.08 -0.52 11.90
N TRP A 105 -9.39 -0.67 12.00
CA TRP A 105 -10.12 -1.84 11.49
C TRP A 105 -10.35 -1.82 9.98
N ALA A 106 -10.49 -0.64 9.38
CA ALA A 106 -10.68 -0.48 7.95
C ALA A 106 -9.48 -1.01 7.16
N MET A 107 -8.24 -0.81 7.65
CA MET A 107 -7.03 -1.29 6.97
C MET A 107 -7.06 -2.79 6.66
N PRO A 108 -7.08 -3.72 7.63
CA PRO A 108 -7.02 -5.15 7.32
C PRO A 108 -8.18 -5.61 6.45
N VAL A 109 -9.36 -5.01 6.61
CA VAL A 109 -10.54 -5.33 5.78
C VAL A 109 -10.34 -4.89 4.32
N LEU A 110 -9.94 -3.63 4.10
CA LEU A 110 -9.71 -3.10 2.76
C LEU A 110 -8.57 -3.82 2.07
N PHE A 111 -7.44 -4.03 2.75
CA PHE A 111 -6.33 -4.79 2.17
C PHE A 111 -6.76 -6.22 1.83
N ALA A 112 -7.47 -6.92 2.70
CA ALA A 112 -7.99 -8.26 2.36
C ALA A 112 -8.88 -8.23 1.10
N ALA A 113 -9.77 -7.25 0.97
CA ALA A 113 -10.62 -7.09 -0.21
C ALA A 113 -9.81 -6.76 -1.48
N ILE A 114 -8.76 -5.92 -1.36
CA ILE A 114 -7.83 -5.60 -2.47
C ILE A 114 -7.10 -6.88 -2.92
N PHE A 115 -6.55 -7.68 -2.01
CA PHE A 115 -5.86 -8.92 -2.38
C PHE A 115 -6.80 -9.95 -3.00
N VAL A 116 -8.00 -10.12 -2.45
CA VAL A 116 -9.00 -11.04 -3.01
C VAL A 116 -9.40 -10.60 -4.41
N SER A 117 -9.76 -9.32 -4.60
CA SER A 117 -10.12 -8.80 -5.92
C SER A 117 -8.98 -8.91 -6.92
N GLY A 118 -7.74 -8.58 -6.54
CA GLY A 118 -6.55 -8.72 -7.39
C GLY A 118 -6.27 -10.16 -7.77
N LEU A 119 -6.41 -11.10 -6.83
CA LEU A 119 -6.29 -12.54 -7.10
C LEU A 119 -7.36 -13.02 -8.08
N LEU A 120 -8.61 -12.57 -7.92
CA LEU A 120 -9.71 -12.93 -8.82
C LEU A 120 -9.52 -12.38 -10.24
N VAL A 121 -8.96 -11.18 -10.39
CA VAL A 121 -8.50 -10.65 -11.68
C VAL A 121 -7.42 -11.54 -12.29
N TYR A 122 -6.42 -11.94 -11.48
CA TYR A 122 -5.29 -12.76 -11.92
C TYR A 122 -5.71 -14.15 -12.40
N VAL A 123 -6.50 -14.88 -11.59
CA VAL A 123 -6.97 -16.23 -11.95
C VAL A 123 -8.13 -16.23 -12.94
N ARG A 124 -8.63 -15.05 -13.32
CA ARG A 124 -9.75 -14.85 -14.26
C ARG A 124 -11.04 -15.56 -13.83
N TRP A 125 -11.36 -15.53 -12.53
CA TRP A 125 -12.59 -16.16 -12.02
C TRP A 125 -13.84 -15.37 -12.46
N THR A 126 -14.88 -16.11 -12.83
CA THR A 126 -16.05 -15.73 -13.61
C THR A 126 -17.30 -15.17 -12.91
N PRO A 127 -17.56 -15.25 -11.58
CA PRO A 127 -18.69 -14.51 -11.01
C PRO A 127 -18.44 -13.01 -11.16
N GLY A 128 -19.22 -12.31 -11.98
CA GLY A 128 -19.06 -10.89 -12.29
C GLY A 128 -18.09 -10.56 -13.44
N GLY A 129 -17.26 -11.52 -13.88
CA GLY A 129 -16.28 -11.32 -14.96
C GLY A 129 -15.04 -10.50 -14.53
N ARG A 130 -14.04 -10.47 -15.41
CA ARG A 130 -12.74 -9.81 -15.13
C ARG A 130 -12.90 -8.32 -14.85
N ASP A 131 -13.76 -7.64 -15.59
CA ASP A 131 -13.89 -6.18 -15.52
C ASP A 131 -14.50 -5.73 -14.20
N PHE A 132 -15.47 -6.47 -13.66
CA PHE A 132 -16.03 -6.22 -12.33
C PHE A 132 -14.96 -6.31 -11.23
N TRP A 133 -14.15 -7.36 -11.25
CA TRP A 133 -13.08 -7.54 -10.25
C TRP A 133 -11.99 -6.49 -10.40
N LEU A 134 -11.66 -6.11 -11.65
CA LEU A 134 -10.70 -5.05 -11.93
C LEU A 134 -11.21 -3.71 -11.40
N GLU A 135 -12.44 -3.32 -11.72
CA GLU A 135 -13.04 -2.08 -11.24
C GLU A 135 -13.14 -2.06 -9.71
N SER A 136 -13.58 -3.17 -9.10
CA SER A 136 -13.61 -3.32 -7.64
C SER A 136 -12.22 -3.15 -7.03
N HIS A 137 -11.20 -3.78 -7.62
CA HIS A 137 -9.81 -3.67 -7.16
C HIS A 137 -9.31 -2.24 -7.20
N LEU A 138 -9.63 -1.49 -8.27
CA LEU A 138 -9.25 -0.08 -8.41
C LEU A 138 -9.94 0.80 -7.36
N TRP A 139 -11.26 0.67 -7.18
CA TRP A 139 -12.00 1.46 -6.19
C TRP A 139 -11.58 1.16 -4.75
N LEU A 140 -11.36 -0.12 -4.44
CA LEU A 140 -10.87 -0.53 -3.12
C LEU A 140 -9.46 0.05 -2.86
N SER A 141 -8.58 0.04 -3.86
CA SER A 141 -7.25 0.62 -3.76
C SER A 141 -7.31 2.13 -3.50
N PHE A 142 -8.21 2.84 -4.18
CA PHE A 142 -8.44 4.27 -3.93
C PHE A 142 -8.98 4.51 -2.51
N LEU A 143 -9.96 3.72 -2.06
CA LEU A 143 -10.54 3.84 -0.72
C LEU A 143 -9.51 3.59 0.39
N ALA A 144 -8.56 2.67 0.17
CA ALA A 144 -7.49 2.36 1.12
C ALA A 144 -6.52 3.54 1.36
N VAL A 145 -6.44 4.52 0.45
CA VAL A 145 -5.60 5.71 0.62
C VAL A 145 -5.97 6.47 1.91
N VAL A 146 -7.26 6.58 2.24
CA VAL A 146 -7.74 7.33 3.41
C VAL A 146 -7.16 6.80 4.73
N PRO A 147 -7.37 5.52 5.11
CA PRO A 147 -6.79 5.00 6.34
C PRO A 147 -5.26 4.97 6.30
N ILE A 148 -4.63 4.75 5.14
CA ILE A 148 -3.16 4.81 5.00
C ILE A 148 -2.63 6.19 5.35
N LEU A 149 -3.16 7.25 4.74
CA LEU A 149 -2.74 8.62 5.02
C LEU A 149 -2.97 8.99 6.48
N TYR A 150 -4.12 8.60 7.04
CA TYR A 150 -4.40 8.81 8.46
C TYR A 150 -3.38 8.11 9.35
N HIS A 151 -3.07 6.84 9.09
CA HIS A 151 -2.08 6.07 9.83
C HIS A 151 -0.69 6.69 9.73
N LEU A 152 -0.27 7.09 8.54
CA LEU A 152 1.01 7.77 8.34
C LEU A 152 1.04 9.08 9.13
N TRP A 153 0.05 9.96 8.97
CA TRP A 153 -0.02 11.21 9.72
C TRP A 153 0.06 11.00 11.24
N ARG A 154 -0.66 10.01 11.76
CA ARG A 154 -0.72 9.69 13.19
C ARG A 154 0.60 9.16 13.74
N TYR A 155 1.26 8.26 13.02
CA TYR A 155 2.42 7.51 13.52
C TYR A 155 3.77 8.01 13.00
N LEU A 156 3.80 8.87 11.97
CA LEU A 156 5.02 9.45 11.42
C LEU A 156 5.84 10.21 12.47
N PRO A 157 5.28 11.06 13.35
CA PRO A 157 6.06 11.74 14.38
C PRO A 157 6.76 10.77 15.33
N LEU A 158 6.10 9.66 15.68
CA LEU A 158 6.68 8.62 16.52
C LEU A 158 7.82 7.90 15.79
N ALA A 159 7.61 7.53 14.53
CA ALA A 159 8.64 6.91 13.70
C ALA A 159 9.88 7.80 13.58
N LEU A 160 9.70 9.09 13.30
CA LEU A 160 10.78 10.07 13.21
C LEU A 160 11.55 10.20 14.52
N ARG A 161 10.89 10.17 15.68
CA ARG A 161 11.55 10.18 17.00
C ARG A 161 12.41 8.93 17.21
N VAL A 162 11.91 7.75 16.85
CA VAL A 162 12.67 6.49 16.97
C VAL A 162 13.90 6.50 16.06
N VAL A 163 13.75 6.94 14.82
CA VAL A 163 14.87 7.07 13.85
C VAL A 163 15.90 8.08 14.35
N ALA A 164 15.48 9.27 14.79
CA ALA A 164 16.37 10.29 15.32
C ALA A 164 17.13 9.81 16.56
N TRP A 165 16.47 9.06 17.44
CA TRP A 165 17.10 8.46 18.60
C TRP A 165 18.11 7.37 18.23
N ALA A 166 17.77 6.50 17.26
CA ALA A 166 18.68 5.45 16.79
C ALA A 166 19.94 6.05 16.14
N ALA A 167 19.79 7.11 15.35
CA ALA A 167 20.92 7.83 14.73
C ALA A 167 21.85 8.51 15.75
N ARG A 168 21.32 8.89 16.92
CA ARG A 168 22.10 9.54 18.00
C ARG A 168 22.83 8.55 18.90
N ARG A 169 22.58 7.24 18.80
CA ARG A 169 23.32 6.24 19.59
C ARG A 169 24.71 6.06 18.97
N PRO A 170 25.80 6.45 19.65
CA PRO A 170 27.14 6.10 19.19
C PRO A 170 27.24 4.58 19.13
N THR A 171 27.83 4.04 18.07
CA THR A 171 28.22 2.63 17.98
C THR A 171 29.30 2.36 19.04
N ALA A 172 28.87 2.17 20.29
CA ALA A 172 29.71 1.91 21.45
C ALA A 172 30.31 0.49 21.46
N ASN A 173 30.66 -0.03 20.27
CA ASN A 173 31.41 -1.26 20.06
C ASN A 173 32.58 -0.95 19.12
N ARG A 174 33.52 -0.12 19.57
CA ARG A 174 34.93 -0.35 19.25
C ARG A 174 35.50 -1.11 20.44
N VAL A 175 35.57 -2.43 20.31
CA VAL A 175 36.27 -3.30 21.26
C VAL A 175 37.74 -2.85 21.28
N PRO A 176 38.29 -2.38 22.42
CA PRO A 176 39.73 -2.18 22.53
C PRO A 176 40.41 -3.57 22.42
N ARG A 177 41.41 -3.67 21.53
CA ARG A 177 42.32 -4.82 21.48
C ARG A 177 43.28 -4.78 22.65
#